data_AF-T0NDR5-F1
#
_entry.id   AF-T0NDR5-F1
#
_cell.length_a   1.000
_cell.length_b   1.000
_cell.length_c   1.000
_cell.angle_alpha   90.00
_cell.angle_beta   90.00
_cell.angle_gamma   90.00
#
_symmetry.space_group_name_H-M   'P 1'
#
loop_
_entity.id
_entity.type
_entity.pdbx_description
1 polymer ?
#
loop_
_entity_poly.entity_id
_entity_poly.type
_entity_poly.pdbx_seq_one_letter_code
_entity_poly.pdbx_strand_id
1 'polypeptide(L)' 'MTRMNISVKNLKDVVDMLSTVVTEAKFKISQQGISVNAVDPAHVAMVSLEIPKGCAF' A
#
# COMPACT_ATOMS: atom_id res chain seq x y z
N MET A 1 8.62 6.45 17.36
CA MET A 1 7.17 6.34 17.07
C MET A 1 6.90 7.05 15.75
N THR A 2 6.66 6.31 14.67
CA THR A 2 6.44 6.88 13.33
C THR A 2 4.96 7.20 13.18
N ARG A 3 4.60 8.48 12.98
CA ARG A 3 3.21 8.94 12.88
C ARG A 3 2.96 9.42 11.44
N MET A 4 1.92 8.89 10.81
CA MET A 4 1.53 9.22 9.44
C MET A 4 0.03 9.46 9.38
N ASN A 5 -0.38 10.51 8.66
CA ASN A 5 -1.78 10.82 8.41
C ASN A 5 -2.08 10.53 6.93
N ILE A 6 -3.17 9.81 6.68
CA ILE A 6 -3.70 9.51 5.35
C ILE A 6 -5.21 9.66 5.36
N SER A 7 -5.79 10.17 4.27
CA SER A 7 -7.25 10.23 4.10
C SER A 7 -7.84 8.83 4.03
N VAL A 8 -8.96 8.62 4.74
CA VAL A 8 -9.64 7.30 4.78
C VAL A 8 -10.02 6.80 3.39
N LYS A 9 -10.44 7.71 2.50
CA LYS A 9 -10.75 7.38 1.09
C LYS A 9 -9.54 6.76 0.39
N ASN A 10 -8.38 7.41 0.45
CA ASN A 10 -7.18 6.92 -0.23
C ASN A 10 -6.73 5.56 0.34
N LEU A 11 -6.83 5.38 1.66
CA LEU A 11 -6.53 4.09 2.27
C LEU A 11 -7.49 2.99 1.78
N LYS A 12 -8.78 3.29 1.68
CA LYS A 12 -9.77 2.36 1.13
C LYS A 12 -9.47 1.98 -0.30
N ASP A 13 -9.22 2.96 -1.16
CA ASP A 13 -8.92 2.72 -2.58
C ASP A 13 -7.68 1.81 -2.74
N VAL A 14 -6.64 2.03 -1.92
CA VAL A 14 -5.43 1.18 -1.90
C VAL A 14 -5.75 -0.25 -1.47
N VAL A 15 -6.55 -0.43 -0.41
CA VAL A 15 -6.92 -1.77 0.09
C VAL A 15 -7.81 -2.50 -0.91
N ASP A 16 -8.79 -1.81 -1.51
CA ASP A 16 -9.67 -2.39 -2.53
C ASP A 16 -8.84 -2.87 -3.74
N MET A 17 -7.84 -2.10 -4.15
CA MET A 17 -6.94 -2.49 -5.24
C MET A 17 -6.08 -3.71 -4.89
N LEU A 18 -5.46 -3.73 -3.70
CA LEU A 18 -4.63 -4.85 -3.25
C LEU A 18 -5.44 -6.15 -3.10
N SER A 19 -6.69 -6.04 -2.66
CA SER A 19 -7.60 -7.19 -2.45
C SER A 19 -7.93 -7.94 -3.75
N THR A 20 -7.71 -7.33 -4.91
CA THR A 20 -7.88 -8.00 -6.21
C THR A 20 -6.75 -8.96 -6.55
N VAL A 21 -5.58 -8.81 -5.91
CA VAL A 21 -4.36 -9.56 -6.26
C VAL A 21 -3.94 -10.50 -5.13
N VAL A 22 -4.08 -10.07 -3.88
CA VAL A 22 -3.66 -10.83 -2.70
C VAL A 22 -4.70 -10.76 -1.58
N THR A 23 -4.74 -11.80 -0.76
CA THR A 23 -5.56 -11.82 0.47
C THR A 23 -4.89 -11.08 1.62
N GLU A 24 -3.56 -11.02 1.61
CA GLU A 24 -2.75 -10.41 2.66
C GLU A 24 -1.60 -9.61 2.03
N ALA A 25 -1.29 -8.43 2.59
CA ALA A 25 -0.23 -7.57 2.11
C ALA A 25 0.58 -6.99 3.28
N LYS A 26 1.90 -6.91 3.11
CA LYS A 26 2.80 -6.36 4.14
C LYS A 26 3.10 -4.88 3.86
N PHE A 27 2.56 -4.01 4.70
CA PHE A 27 2.85 -2.58 4.67
C PHE A 27 4.19 -2.27 5.36
N LYS A 28 5.12 -1.66 4.64
CA LYS A 28 6.36 -1.12 5.18
C LYS A 28 6.20 0.37 5.40
N ILE A 29 6.35 0.82 6.64
CA ILE A 29 6.24 2.22 7.02
C ILE A 29 7.65 2.73 7.33
N SER A 30 8.11 3.74 6.58
CA SER A 30 9.41 4.38 6.76
C SER A 30 9.27 5.90 6.85
N GLN A 31 10.40 6.60 6.97
CA GLN A 31 10.39 8.06 6.91
C GLN A 31 10.00 8.61 5.53
N GLN A 32 10.15 7.81 4.46
CA GLN A 32 9.76 8.19 3.10
C GLN A 32 8.25 8.05 2.86
N GLY A 33 7.55 7.20 3.62
CA GLY A 33 6.12 6.94 3.43
C GLY A 33 5.75 5.49 3.71
N ILE A 34 4.72 5.00 3.01
CA ILE A 34 4.27 3.60 3.03
C ILE A 34 4.66 2.93 1.72
N SER A 35 5.19 1.72 1.77
CA SER A 35 5.37 0.86 0.59
C SER A 35 4.78 -0.52 0.80
N VAL A 36 4.24 -1.09 -0.27
CA VAL A 36 3.66 -2.43 -0.32
C VAL A 36 4.18 -3.13 -1.55
N ASN A 37 4.64 -4.36 -1.38
CA ASN A 37 4.96 -5.25 -2.49
C ASN A 37 4.12 -6.52 -2.29
N ALA A 38 3.31 -6.83 -3.29
CA ALA A 38 2.41 -7.98 -3.29
C ALA A 38 2.61 -8.75 -4.60
N VAL A 39 2.67 -10.07 -4.52
CA VAL A 39 2.80 -10.97 -5.66
C VAL A 39 1.57 -11.87 -5.64
N ASP A 40 0.96 -12.08 -6.80
CA ASP A 40 -0.19 -12.97 -6.92
C ASP A 40 0.20 -14.43 -6.54
N PRO A 41 -0.77 -15.27 -6.13
CA PRO A 41 -0.48 -16.65 -5.74
C PRO A 41 0.19 -17.49 -6.84
N ALA A 42 -0.08 -17.19 -8.12
CA ALA A 42 0.53 -17.88 -9.25
C ALA A 42 1.92 -17.33 -9.62
N HIS A 43 2.40 -16.29 -8.92
CA HIS A 43 3.69 -15.63 -9.13
C HIS A 43 3.91 -15.07 -10.55
N VAL A 44 2.81 -14.68 -11.23
CA VAL A 44 2.80 -14.14 -12.59
C VAL A 44 2.88 -12.61 -12.60
N ALA A 45 2.30 -11.93 -11.60
CA ALA A 45 2.16 -10.49 -11.52
C ALA A 45 2.56 -9.95 -10.13
N MET A 46 3.33 -8.87 -10.12
CA MET A 46 3.70 -8.14 -8.92
C MET A 46 3.07 -6.75 -8.92
N VAL A 47 2.44 -6.38 -7.81
CA VAL A 47 2.00 -5.03 -7.52
C VAL A 47 3.00 -4.39 -6.56
N SER A 48 3.60 -3.28 -7.01
CA SER A 48 4.39 -2.39 -6.17
C SER A 48 3.63 -1.09 -5.98
N LEU A 49 3.36 -0.72 -4.73
CA LEU A 49 2.62 0.47 -4.37
C LEU A 49 3.44 1.31 -3.39
N GLU A 50 3.58 2.60 -3.68
CA GLU A 50 4.30 3.57 -2.85
C GLU A 50 3.41 4.78 -2.57
N ILE A 51 3.24 5.09 -1.29
CA ILE A 51 2.53 6.29 -0.81
C ILE A 51 3.57 7.18 -0.13
N PRO A 52 4.11 8.19 -0.84
CA PRO A 52 5.11 9.07 -0.27
C PRO A 52 4.51 9.94 0.84
N LYS A 53 5.35 10.29 1.82
CA LYS A 53 4.99 11.23 2.88
C LYS A 53 4.69 12.60 2.28
N GLY A 54 3.51 13.14 2.55
CA GLY A 54 3.09 14.45 2.04
C GLY A 54 2.28 14.39 0.74
N CYS A 55 1.91 13.20 0.26
CA CYS A 55 0.92 13.07 -0.80
C CYS A 55 -0.47 13.47 -0.27
N ALA A 56 -0.76 14.78 -0.34
CA ALA A 56 -2.07 15.37 -0.12
C ALA A 56 -2.69 15.61 -1.50
N PHE A 57 -3.77 14.88 -1.80
CA PHE A 57 -4.72 15.24 -2.85
C PHE A 57 -5.98 15.75 -2.18
#